data_AF-A0A553NG19-F1
#
_entry.id   AF-A0A553NG19-F1
#
_cell.length_a   1.000
_cell.length_b   1.000
_cell.length_c   1.000
_cell.angle_alpha   90.00
_cell.angle_beta   90.00
_cell.angle_gamma   90.00
#
_symmetry.space_group_name_H-M   'P 1'
#
loop_
_entity.id
_entity.type
_entity.pdbx_description
1 polymer ?
#
loop_
_entity_poly.entity_id
_entity_poly.type
_entity_poly.pdbx_seq_one_letter_code
_entity_poly.pdbx_strand_id
1 'polypeptide(L)'
;MASQCVAVSFKPLLQAHDLVLDDACVEFPSIHCTDTTDESPISALQQQIFLALVSSQFQALPDVVRLISGLDSACIRFVYFSREEEVRSKVFAEKMGLETGWNCHISLQSESFPLDPENMEELETEEEEGMLLREIASESSTLEQDGACLIEDLNRAKLPKGIENVRPHLENIDNVPLLVPLFTDCTSQTECEMVSIMQEFGEVVCCIGSSQNISNTEIFLQSDISIALDPLEPSFCRRLPFEAPNLHLNASDSEGLIKLSSTICRLACTLQLNQHDNNTLIRLIKQARHTTAGIRKCFLFLLQCQLFLVLLQILASVCQLPSPLDTSDVLSLSSFYFPLLSVSLLGKPSDNSIMEVPTGKNLRSLPKKTLRSFLLCFLLKYGLSACVFLTCFGLLLHSFCLDINHEDEELCHPAALLMNSTVWSPDWYGRHSNGLCLAQKVIAFLVLLNAMCSSVSHVHRSAPIWKLSPLSNRCWCAIICIVFLFNASMAMASHFLWHESNLSYSFSISDVPMVTWLLGIFWQIPLIFINEGLKLHEIRMRVRYQKRQKLQFDTKLGMNSPF
;
A
#
# COMPACT_ATOMS: atom_id res chain seq x y z
N MET A 1 25.41 19.77 -19.65
CA MET A 1 24.74 20.61 -18.62
C MET A 1 23.55 21.27 -19.28
N ALA A 2 22.32 20.91 -18.91
CA ALA A 2 21.13 21.54 -19.46
C ALA A 2 20.84 22.84 -18.71
N SER A 3 21.38 23.94 -19.21
CA SER A 3 21.10 25.30 -18.74
C SER A 3 20.23 26.03 -19.75
N GLN A 4 19.36 26.92 -19.28
CA GLN A 4 18.76 27.93 -20.13
C GLN A 4 19.84 28.96 -20.45
N CYS A 5 20.37 28.91 -21.66
CA CYS A 5 21.38 29.84 -22.12
C CYS A 5 20.69 30.95 -22.90
N VAL A 6 20.75 32.17 -22.39
CA VAL A 6 20.33 33.38 -23.11
C VAL A 6 21.58 34.04 -23.66
N ALA A 7 21.71 34.06 -24.99
CA ALA A 7 22.74 34.85 -25.66
C ALA A 7 22.28 36.30 -25.73
N VAL A 8 23.14 37.22 -25.28
CA VAL A 8 22.92 38.66 -25.36
C VAL A 8 23.87 39.22 -26.39
N SER A 9 23.30 39.92 -27.35
CA SER A 9 24.01 40.56 -28.46
C SER A 9 23.49 41.98 -28.63
N PHE A 10 24.31 42.86 -29.19
CA PHE A 10 23.89 44.23 -29.48
C PHE A 10 24.29 44.63 -30.90
N LYS A 11 23.55 45.58 -31.46
CA LYS A 11 23.86 46.22 -32.73
C LYS A 11 23.75 47.73 -32.56
N PRO A 12 24.84 48.50 -32.72
CA PRO A 12 24.75 49.95 -32.70
C PRO A 12 23.99 50.43 -33.96
N LEU A 13 22.87 51.13 -33.77
CA LEU A 13 22.13 51.77 -34.87
C LEU A 13 22.70 53.18 -35.09
N LEU A 14 23.20 53.46 -36.30
CA LEU A 14 23.90 54.71 -36.63
C LEU A 14 22.97 55.89 -36.94
N GLN A 15 21.64 55.68 -36.94
CA GLN A 15 20.64 56.70 -37.24
C GLN A 15 19.76 56.94 -36.01
N ALA A 16 19.68 58.18 -35.54
CA ALA A 16 18.72 58.57 -34.50
C ALA A 16 17.32 58.47 -35.08
N HIS A 17 16.55 57.47 -34.67
CA HIS A 17 15.11 57.41 -34.91
C HIS A 17 14.44 57.93 -33.64
N ASP A 18 13.64 58.99 -33.77
CA ASP A 18 12.77 59.47 -32.70
C ASP A 18 11.68 58.41 -32.48
N LEU A 19 11.98 57.46 -31.61
CA LEU A 19 11.08 56.39 -31.23
C LEU A 19 10.00 56.98 -30.33
N VAL A 20 8.76 57.05 -30.83
CA VAL A 20 7.59 57.30 -29.98
C VAL A 20 7.37 56.04 -29.16
N LEU A 21 7.72 56.09 -27.87
CA LEU A 21 7.38 55.04 -26.92
C LEU A 21 5.89 55.15 -26.60
N ASP A 22 5.07 54.37 -27.29
CA ASP A 22 3.80 53.91 -26.72
C ASP A 22 4.08 52.63 -25.93
N ASP A 23 3.67 52.64 -24.67
CA ASP A 23 4.06 51.80 -23.50
C ASP A 23 4.06 50.25 -23.63
N ALA A 24 4.05 49.66 -24.82
CA ALA A 24 4.15 48.20 -24.99
C ALA A 24 4.92 47.69 -26.22
N CYS A 25 5.11 48.48 -27.29
CA CYS A 25 5.78 48.00 -28.51
C CYS A 25 6.62 49.10 -29.16
N VAL A 26 7.86 48.80 -29.52
CA VAL A 26 8.67 49.64 -30.40
C VAL A 26 8.36 49.24 -31.84
N GLU A 27 7.55 50.02 -32.54
CA GLU A 27 7.37 49.88 -33.98
C GLU A 27 8.62 50.41 -34.69
N PHE A 28 9.37 49.51 -35.35
CA PHE A 28 10.37 49.93 -36.32
C PHE A 28 9.64 50.40 -37.58
N PRO A 29 9.90 51.62 -38.09
CA PRO A 29 9.28 52.05 -39.33
C PRO A 29 9.71 51.11 -40.46
N SER A 30 8.73 50.46 -41.10
CA SER A 30 8.97 49.64 -42.28
C SER A 30 9.63 50.51 -43.35
N ILE A 31 10.86 50.15 -43.73
CA ILE A 31 11.53 50.78 -44.86
C ILE A 31 10.63 50.55 -46.08
N HIS A 32 10.08 51.62 -46.65
CA HIS A 32 9.39 51.58 -47.93
C HIS A 32 10.44 51.28 -49.02
N CYS A 33 10.79 50.01 -49.18
CA CYS A 33 11.43 49.51 -50.39
C CYS A 33 10.32 48.97 -51.29
N THR A 34 9.98 49.76 -52.30
CA THR A 34 9.37 49.23 -53.52
C THR A 34 10.43 48.35 -54.16
N ASP A 35 10.42 47.05 -53.86
CA ASP A 35 10.57 45.97 -54.83
C ASP A 35 10.52 44.62 -54.13
N THR A 36 9.93 43.69 -54.86
CA THR A 36 9.51 42.34 -54.49
C THR A 36 10.61 41.47 -53.89
N THR A 37 10.62 41.27 -52.58
CA THR A 37 11.06 40.05 -51.88
C THR A 37 10.65 40.16 -50.40
N ASP A 38 10.05 39.10 -49.85
CA ASP A 38 9.62 38.96 -48.45
C ASP A 38 10.79 39.01 -47.44
N GLU A 39 11.49 40.15 -47.31
CA GLU A 39 12.47 40.34 -46.22
C GLU A 39 11.77 40.85 -44.96
N SER A 40 11.34 39.87 -44.15
CA SER A 40 10.88 39.97 -42.76
C SER A 40 11.79 40.82 -41.84
N PRO A 41 11.32 41.26 -40.64
CA PRO A 41 12.06 42.03 -39.62
C PRO A 41 13.41 41.43 -39.14
N ILE A 42 13.83 40.30 -39.70
CA ILE A 42 15.07 39.57 -39.40
C ILE A 42 16.30 40.30 -39.96
N SER A 43 16.19 41.12 -41.01
CA SER A 43 17.34 41.88 -41.56
C SER A 43 17.95 42.86 -40.54
N ALA A 44 17.13 43.43 -39.66
CA ALA A 44 17.60 44.27 -38.55
C ALA A 44 18.45 43.50 -37.53
N LEU A 45 18.20 42.19 -37.35
CA LEU A 45 18.89 41.28 -36.44
C LEU A 45 20.20 40.71 -37.02
N GLN A 46 20.53 40.99 -38.28
CA GLN A 46 21.79 40.54 -38.89
C GLN A 46 23.00 41.37 -38.40
N GLN A 47 24.18 40.75 -38.30
CA GLN A 47 25.46 41.36 -37.86
C GLN A 47 25.46 41.97 -36.45
N GLN A 48 24.88 41.27 -35.48
CA GLN A 48 24.99 41.66 -34.07
C GLN A 48 26.36 41.30 -33.51
N ILE A 49 26.87 42.14 -32.61
CA ILE A 49 28.08 41.87 -31.82
C ILE A 49 27.66 41.06 -30.60
N PHE A 50 28.22 39.87 -30.46
CA PHE A 50 28.03 39.03 -29.28
C PHE A 50 28.64 39.70 -28.04
N LEU A 51 27.85 39.84 -26.97
CA LEU A 51 28.31 40.41 -25.71
C LEU A 51 28.62 39.33 -24.70
N ALA A 52 27.61 38.52 -24.38
CA ALA A 52 27.67 37.58 -23.28
C ALA A 52 26.65 36.46 -23.45
N LEU A 53 26.88 35.37 -22.74
CA LEU A 53 25.93 34.27 -22.58
C LEU A 53 25.60 34.15 -21.10
N VAL A 54 24.31 34.25 -20.77
CA VAL A 54 23.82 34.08 -19.41
C VAL A 54 23.19 32.71 -19.31
N SER A 55 23.72 31.88 -18.42
CA SER A 55 23.17 30.54 -18.15
C SER A 55 22.38 30.56 -16.85
N SER A 56 21.09 30.27 -16.92
CA SER A 56 20.25 29.97 -15.76
C SER A 56 20.04 28.46 -15.64
N GLN A 57 20.06 27.92 -14.42
CA GLN A 57 19.84 26.50 -14.16
C GLN A 57 18.89 26.30 -13.00
N PHE A 58 17.99 25.33 -13.14
CA PHE A 58 17.21 24.84 -12.01
C PHE A 58 18.08 24.06 -11.03
N GLN A 59 17.85 24.30 -9.74
CA GLN A 59 18.52 23.64 -8.64
C GLN A 59 17.53 22.75 -7.89
N ALA A 60 17.89 21.49 -7.68
CA ALA A 60 17.11 20.58 -6.87
C ALA A 60 17.15 21.00 -5.40
N LEU A 61 16.00 21.01 -4.75
CA LEU A 61 15.90 21.29 -3.31
C LEU A 61 16.55 20.14 -2.52
N PRO A 62 17.45 20.43 -1.56
CA PRO A 62 18.17 19.39 -0.81
C PRO A 62 17.22 18.49 0.00
N ASP A 63 16.09 19.02 0.45
CA ASP A 63 15.09 18.23 1.19
C ASP A 63 14.36 17.23 0.28
N VAL A 64 14.21 17.52 -1.01
CA VAL A 64 13.64 16.57 -1.98
C VAL A 64 14.61 15.42 -2.23
N VAL A 65 15.91 15.70 -2.33
CA VAL A 65 16.95 14.65 -2.47
C VAL A 65 16.94 13.71 -1.25
N ARG A 66 16.83 14.27 -0.03
CA ARG A 66 16.67 13.48 1.20
C ARG A 66 15.38 12.68 1.21
N LEU A 67 14.28 13.26 0.72
CA LEU A 67 13.00 12.57 0.61
C LEU A 67 13.10 11.37 -0.34
N ILE A 68 13.69 11.55 -1.52
CA ILE A 68 13.89 10.46 -2.52
C ILE A 68 14.71 9.33 -1.90
N SER A 69 15.84 9.64 -1.27
CA SER A 69 16.65 8.63 -0.56
C SER A 69 15.87 7.94 0.58
N GLY A 70 15.04 8.69 1.30
CA GLY A 70 14.16 8.15 2.33
C GLY A 70 13.08 7.22 1.78
N LEU A 71 12.50 7.54 0.61
CA LEU A 71 11.51 6.71 -0.08
C LEU A 71 12.14 5.43 -0.64
N ASP A 72 13.34 5.51 -1.21
CA ASP A 72 14.09 4.35 -1.68
C ASP A 72 14.40 3.38 -0.51
N SER A 73 14.86 3.91 0.62
CA SER A 73 15.05 3.12 1.85
C SER A 73 13.76 2.49 2.39
N ALA A 74 12.60 3.08 2.04
CA ALA A 74 11.26 2.61 2.38
C ALA A 74 10.70 1.58 1.37
N CYS A 75 11.49 1.17 0.39
CA CYS A 75 11.06 0.36 -0.75
C CYS A 75 9.86 0.98 -1.50
N ILE A 76 9.92 2.29 -1.77
CA ILE A 76 8.97 3.04 -2.59
C ILE A 76 9.75 3.61 -3.78
N ARG A 77 9.33 3.30 -5.00
CA ARG A 77 9.95 3.86 -6.21
C ARG A 77 9.49 5.28 -6.42
N PHE A 78 10.43 6.20 -6.57
CA PHE A 78 10.16 7.57 -6.95
C PHE A 78 10.23 7.68 -8.47
N VAL A 79 9.17 8.21 -9.08
CA VAL A 79 9.07 8.44 -10.53
C VAL A 79 8.86 9.92 -10.75
N TYR A 80 9.63 10.51 -11.66
CA TYR A 80 9.53 11.90 -12.05
C TYR A 80 8.91 12.01 -13.46
N PHE A 81 7.77 12.68 -13.53
CA PHE A 81 7.13 13.06 -14.79
C PHE A 81 7.56 14.49 -15.13
N SER A 82 8.21 14.67 -16.28
CA SER A 82 8.74 15.93 -16.74
C SER A 82 8.08 16.35 -18.05
N ARG A 83 7.66 17.61 -18.11
CA ARG A 83 7.12 18.22 -19.34
C ARG A 83 8.20 18.78 -20.25
N GLU A 84 9.46 18.74 -19.81
CA GLU A 84 10.60 19.21 -20.60
C GLU A 84 11.17 18.07 -21.46
N GLU A 85 11.99 18.48 -22.43
CA GLU A 85 12.75 17.60 -23.33
C GLU A 85 13.71 16.68 -22.55
N GLU A 86 13.99 15.52 -23.16
CA GLU A 86 14.83 14.46 -22.61
C GLU A 86 16.13 14.97 -21.96
N VAL A 87 16.91 15.76 -22.69
CA VAL A 87 18.24 16.23 -22.26
C VAL A 87 18.16 17.07 -20.99
N ARG A 88 17.10 17.88 -20.84
CA ARG A 88 16.91 18.76 -19.69
C ARG A 88 16.46 17.98 -18.48
N SER A 89 15.44 17.14 -18.67
CA SER A 89 14.87 16.31 -17.62
C SER A 89 15.91 15.34 -17.06
N LYS A 90 16.78 14.79 -17.91
CA LYS A 90 17.88 13.91 -17.51
C LYS A 90 18.87 14.62 -16.59
N VAL A 91 19.34 15.80 -16.94
CA VAL A 91 20.29 16.57 -16.11
C VAL A 91 19.64 16.96 -14.77
N PHE A 92 18.36 17.33 -14.78
CA PHE A 92 17.66 17.68 -13.55
C PHE A 92 17.39 16.46 -12.65
N ALA A 93 17.01 15.32 -13.24
CA ALA A 93 16.83 14.05 -12.53
C ALA A 93 18.13 13.57 -11.87
N GLU A 94 19.26 13.72 -12.54
CA GLU A 94 20.59 13.41 -11.97
C GLU A 94 20.88 14.27 -10.73
N LYS A 95 20.57 15.58 -10.80
CA LYS A 95 20.68 16.49 -9.64
C LYS A 95 19.74 16.11 -8.48
N MET A 96 18.61 15.47 -8.76
CA MET A 96 17.69 14.96 -7.74
C MET A 96 18.16 13.63 -7.12
N GLY A 97 19.19 13.00 -7.68
CA GLY A 97 19.70 11.70 -7.24
C GLY A 97 18.97 10.50 -7.86
N LEU A 98 18.28 10.70 -8.98
CA LEU A 98 17.67 9.63 -9.77
C LEU A 98 18.68 9.04 -10.75
N GLU A 99 18.43 7.79 -11.15
CA GLU A 99 19.24 7.11 -12.15
C GLU A 99 18.89 7.61 -13.56
N THR A 100 19.91 8.05 -14.28
CA THR A 100 19.77 8.71 -15.59
C THR A 100 20.57 8.00 -16.68
N GLY A 101 20.69 6.67 -16.56
CA GLY A 101 21.27 5.83 -17.61
C GLY A 101 20.48 5.90 -18.91
N TRP A 102 21.05 5.35 -19.98
CA TRP A 102 20.43 5.28 -21.31
C TRP A 102 19.13 4.45 -21.30
N ASN A 103 19.00 3.46 -20.41
CA ASN A 103 17.75 2.69 -20.20
C ASN A 103 16.85 3.22 -19.08
N CYS A 104 17.08 4.44 -18.57
CA CYS A 104 16.41 4.90 -17.35
C CYS A 104 15.35 5.98 -17.60
N HIS A 105 14.89 6.17 -18.83
CA HIS A 105 13.83 7.12 -19.14
C HIS A 105 12.97 6.68 -20.34
N ILE A 106 11.72 7.15 -20.39
CA ILE A 106 10.78 6.92 -21.48
C ILE A 106 10.16 8.27 -21.88
N SER A 107 10.18 8.61 -23.18
CA SER A 107 9.40 9.74 -23.69
C SER A 107 7.95 9.30 -23.93
N LEU A 108 7.00 10.06 -23.39
CA LEU A 108 5.56 9.78 -23.55
C LEU A 108 4.95 10.45 -24.79
N GLN A 109 5.72 11.27 -25.49
CA GLN A 109 5.29 11.90 -26.73
C GLN A 109 5.25 10.86 -27.85
N SER A 110 4.12 10.81 -28.56
CA SER A 110 3.96 9.99 -29.76
C SER A 110 4.84 10.53 -30.88
N GLU A 111 5.44 9.66 -31.69
CA GLU A 111 6.33 10.02 -32.82
C GLU A 111 5.64 10.76 -33.98
N SER A 112 4.37 11.16 -33.82
CA SER A 112 3.61 11.94 -34.79
C SER A 112 3.95 13.44 -34.76
N PHE A 113 5.24 13.80 -34.72
CA PHE A 113 5.70 15.17 -34.97
C PHE A 113 6.42 15.25 -36.33
N PRO A 114 5.89 15.98 -37.34
CA PRO A 114 6.41 15.98 -38.72
C PRO A 114 7.76 16.67 -38.94
N LEU A 115 8.58 16.89 -37.92
CA LEU A 115 9.79 17.71 -38.02
C LEU A 115 11.08 17.05 -37.50
N ASP A 116 11.03 15.77 -37.11
CA ASP A 116 12.27 15.03 -36.87
C ASP A 116 12.89 14.57 -38.20
N PRO A 117 14.16 14.94 -38.49
CA PRO A 117 14.86 14.54 -39.71
C PRO A 117 15.19 13.03 -39.76
N GLU A 118 14.93 12.27 -38.68
CA GLU A 118 15.07 10.80 -38.66
C GLU A 118 13.93 10.07 -39.39
N ASN A 119 12.80 10.73 -39.67
CA ASN A 119 11.64 10.13 -40.36
C ASN A 119 11.68 10.20 -41.89
N MET A 120 12.84 10.50 -42.50
CA MET A 120 12.98 10.71 -43.94
C MET A 120 13.85 9.65 -44.65
N GLU A 121 13.88 8.42 -44.15
CA GLU A 121 14.26 7.21 -44.92
C GLU A 121 14.12 5.93 -44.06
N GLU A 122 12.90 5.44 -43.84
CA GLU A 122 12.67 4.02 -43.55
C GLU A 122 11.61 3.50 -44.51
N LEU A 123 12.04 3.25 -45.75
CA LEU A 123 11.35 2.38 -46.68
C LEU A 123 12.35 1.29 -47.11
N GLU A 124 12.78 0.47 -46.14
CA GLU A 124 13.70 -0.62 -46.42
C GLU A 124 12.92 -1.87 -46.84
N THR A 125 13.21 -2.29 -48.06
CA THR A 125 12.84 -3.60 -48.62
C THR A 125 13.80 -4.63 -47.99
N GLU A 126 13.27 -5.61 -47.26
CA GLU A 126 13.99 -6.64 -46.48
C GLU A 126 14.96 -7.56 -47.27
N GLU A 127 15.31 -7.27 -48.52
CA GLU A 127 16.11 -8.15 -49.38
C GLU A 127 17.54 -7.67 -49.66
N GLU A 128 17.92 -6.42 -49.32
CA GLU A 128 19.25 -5.88 -49.66
C GLU A 128 20.30 -5.99 -48.53
N GLU A 129 19.90 -6.06 -47.25
CA GLU A 129 20.84 -6.19 -46.12
C GLU A 129 21.64 -7.51 -46.13
N GLY A 130 21.08 -8.57 -46.72
CA GLY A 130 21.73 -9.87 -46.81
C GLY A 130 22.93 -9.91 -47.78
N MET A 131 23.02 -8.95 -48.71
CA MET A 131 24.06 -8.94 -49.74
C MET A 131 25.30 -8.15 -49.32
N LEU A 132 25.13 -7.03 -48.60
CA LEU A 132 26.23 -6.21 -48.09
C LEU A 132 27.03 -6.90 -46.97
N LEU A 133 26.37 -7.74 -46.17
CA LEU A 133 27.01 -8.50 -45.08
C LEU A 133 28.02 -9.56 -45.57
N ARG A 134 27.93 -9.98 -46.83
CA ARG A 134 28.82 -11.02 -47.37
C ARG A 134 30.11 -10.44 -47.97
N GLU A 135 30.10 -9.18 -48.40
CA GLU A 135 31.30 -8.48 -48.89
C GLU A 135 32.22 -8.02 -47.75
N ILE A 136 31.64 -7.59 -46.62
CA ILE A 136 32.41 -7.13 -45.45
C ILE A 136 33.16 -8.31 -44.77
N ALA A 137 32.65 -9.54 -44.89
CA ALA A 137 33.27 -10.73 -44.30
C ALA A 137 34.55 -11.20 -45.02
N SER A 138 34.82 -10.76 -46.26
CA SER A 138 36.00 -11.19 -47.03
C SER A 138 37.21 -10.26 -46.96
N GLU A 139 37.06 -9.03 -46.44
CA GLU A 139 38.15 -8.05 -46.38
C GLU A 139 38.17 -7.24 -45.09
N SER A 140 38.62 -7.83 -43.97
CA SER A 140 39.30 -7.05 -42.92
C SER A 140 39.95 -7.94 -41.87
N SER A 141 41.26 -8.14 -41.97
CA SER A 141 42.11 -8.68 -40.90
C SER A 141 42.69 -7.61 -39.98
N THR A 142 42.06 -6.43 -39.89
CA THR A 142 42.49 -5.33 -39.00
C THR A 142 41.30 -4.39 -38.74
N LEU A 143 40.52 -4.62 -37.66
CA LEU A 143 39.65 -3.65 -36.96
C LEU A 143 38.79 -4.43 -35.92
N GLU A 144 39.41 -4.94 -34.86
CA GLU A 144 38.71 -5.69 -33.79
C GLU A 144 37.99 -4.79 -32.76
N GLN A 145 37.95 -3.47 -32.95
CA GLN A 145 37.43 -2.53 -31.94
C GLN A 145 36.04 -1.94 -32.27
N ASP A 146 35.66 -1.80 -33.55
CA ASP A 146 34.35 -1.21 -33.93
C ASP A 146 33.21 -2.24 -33.96
N GLY A 147 33.51 -3.52 -34.20
CA GLY A 147 32.51 -4.59 -34.20
C GLY A 147 31.91 -4.90 -32.81
N ALA A 148 32.63 -4.60 -31.74
CA ALA A 148 32.15 -4.78 -30.37
C ALA A 148 31.09 -3.73 -29.97
N CYS A 149 31.21 -2.50 -30.49
CA CYS A 149 30.28 -1.40 -30.23
C CYS A 149 28.90 -1.65 -30.88
N LEU A 150 28.90 -2.13 -32.13
CA LEU A 150 27.67 -2.44 -32.87
C LEU A 150 26.89 -3.63 -32.29
N ILE A 151 27.59 -4.66 -31.78
CA ILE A 151 26.95 -5.82 -31.14
C ILE A 151 26.44 -5.47 -29.72
N GLU A 152 27.07 -4.52 -29.02
CA GLU A 152 26.52 -3.95 -27.77
C GLU A 152 25.26 -3.10 -28.02
N ASP A 153 25.17 -2.40 -29.15
CA ASP A 153 23.99 -1.61 -29.52
C ASP A 153 22.78 -2.48 -29.90
N LEU A 154 22.99 -3.66 -30.49
CA LEU A 154 21.91 -4.60 -30.86
C LEU A 154 21.28 -5.35 -29.67
N ASN A 155 22.00 -5.48 -28.55
CA ASN A 155 21.47 -6.08 -27.31
C ASN A 155 20.83 -5.04 -26.36
N ARG A 156 20.62 -3.80 -26.82
CA ARG A 156 19.93 -2.77 -26.03
C ARG A 156 18.45 -3.09 -25.92
N ALA A 157 17.94 -3.12 -24.69
CA ALA A 157 16.50 -3.11 -24.43
C ALA A 157 15.90 -1.83 -25.05
N LYS A 158 15.16 -1.97 -26.15
CA LYS A 158 14.44 -0.86 -26.78
C LYS A 158 13.25 -0.49 -25.90
N LEU A 159 13.35 0.62 -25.18
CA LEU A 159 12.24 1.16 -24.41
C LEU A 159 11.17 1.73 -25.36
N PRO A 160 9.87 1.57 -25.03
CA PRO A 160 8.80 2.11 -25.86
C PRO A 160 8.84 3.64 -25.82
N LYS A 161 8.71 4.29 -26.97
CA LYS A 161 8.41 5.73 -27.09
C LYS A 161 6.92 5.91 -27.34
N GLY A 162 6.32 6.93 -26.73
CA GLY A 162 4.88 7.19 -26.79
C GLY A 162 4.07 6.34 -25.81
N ILE A 163 3.02 6.93 -25.25
CA ILE A 163 2.16 6.27 -24.25
C ILE A 163 1.43 5.04 -24.81
N GLU A 164 1.06 5.11 -26.09
CA GLU A 164 0.36 4.06 -26.82
C GLU A 164 1.15 2.74 -26.89
N ASN A 165 2.48 2.82 -26.88
CA ASN A 165 3.38 1.67 -27.00
C ASN A 165 3.72 1.03 -25.65
N VAL A 166 3.39 1.69 -24.53
CA VAL A 166 3.68 1.16 -23.19
C VAL A 166 2.83 -0.07 -22.88
N ARG A 167 1.53 -0.06 -23.20
CA ARG A 167 0.64 -1.21 -22.92
C ARG A 167 1.06 -2.46 -23.72
N PRO A 168 1.25 -2.41 -25.05
CA PRO A 168 1.72 -3.56 -25.83
C PRO A 168 3.08 -4.10 -25.35
N HIS A 169 3.98 -3.22 -24.92
CA HIS A 169 5.29 -3.62 -24.40
C HIS A 169 5.16 -4.40 -23.08
N LEU A 170 4.30 -3.94 -22.17
CA LEU A 170 4.08 -4.61 -20.87
C LEU A 170 3.41 -6.00 -21.00
N GLU A 171 2.63 -6.22 -22.05
CA GLU A 171 1.96 -7.50 -22.31
C GLU A 171 2.89 -8.51 -22.99
N ASN A 172 3.73 -8.05 -23.93
CA ASN A 172 4.45 -8.94 -24.83
C ASN A 172 5.95 -9.05 -24.57
N ILE A 173 6.56 -8.06 -23.91
CA ILE A 173 8.02 -7.96 -23.75
C ILE A 173 8.40 -8.12 -22.28
N ASP A 174 8.30 -7.06 -21.49
CA ASP A 174 8.72 -7.07 -20.11
C ASP A 174 8.02 -5.99 -19.27
N ASN A 175 8.29 -5.98 -17.97
CA ASN A 175 7.75 -5.01 -17.03
C ASN A 175 8.68 -3.82 -16.77
N VAL A 176 9.73 -3.63 -17.58
CA VAL A 176 10.73 -2.56 -17.42
C VAL A 176 10.12 -1.16 -17.44
N PRO A 177 9.10 -0.84 -18.27
CA PRO A 177 8.48 0.48 -18.23
C PRO A 177 7.92 0.89 -16.86
N LEU A 178 7.55 -0.06 -16.00
CA LEU A 178 7.08 0.20 -14.63
C LEU A 178 8.22 0.44 -13.62
N LEU A 179 9.47 0.22 -14.03
CA LEU A 179 10.68 0.32 -13.21
C LEU A 179 11.44 1.63 -13.46
N VAL A 180 11.13 2.30 -14.57
CA VAL A 180 11.83 3.50 -15.04
C VAL A 180 11.55 4.69 -14.11
N PRO A 181 12.58 5.43 -13.65
CA PRO A 181 12.41 6.55 -12.72
C PRO A 181 12.03 7.88 -13.41
N LEU A 182 12.16 8.01 -14.73
CA LEU A 182 11.96 9.27 -15.45
C LEU A 182 11.05 9.09 -16.68
N PHE A 183 10.03 9.95 -16.77
CA PHE A 183 9.24 10.14 -17.98
C PHE A 183 9.42 11.57 -18.50
N THR A 184 9.62 11.72 -19.80
CA THR A 184 9.89 13.02 -20.47
C THR A 184 8.78 13.35 -21.45
N ASP A 185 8.74 14.61 -21.90
CA ASP A 185 7.77 15.10 -22.89
C ASP A 185 6.31 14.83 -22.48
N CYS A 186 6.07 14.91 -21.17
CA CYS A 186 4.80 14.55 -20.57
C CYS A 186 3.74 15.65 -20.76
N THR A 187 2.52 15.24 -21.12
CA THR A 187 1.31 16.06 -21.01
C THR A 187 0.43 15.55 -19.86
N SER A 188 -0.49 16.37 -19.35
CA SER A 188 -1.40 15.92 -18.28
C SER A 188 -2.21 14.68 -18.66
N GLN A 189 -2.57 14.54 -19.94
CA GLN A 189 -3.32 13.37 -20.42
C GLN A 189 -2.46 12.11 -20.43
N THR A 190 -1.23 12.19 -20.93
CA THR A 190 -0.28 11.06 -20.94
C THR A 190 0.15 10.69 -19.51
N GLU A 191 0.28 11.67 -18.61
CA GLU A 191 0.55 11.44 -17.19
C GLU A 191 -0.61 10.64 -16.55
N CYS A 192 -1.86 11.06 -16.76
CA CYS A 192 -3.05 10.34 -16.28
C CYS A 192 -3.13 8.91 -16.84
N GLU A 193 -2.86 8.73 -18.14
CA GLU A 193 -2.86 7.40 -18.76
C GLU A 193 -1.76 6.50 -18.20
N MET A 194 -0.55 7.02 -18.02
CA MET A 194 0.55 6.26 -17.41
C MET A 194 0.22 5.86 -15.96
N VAL A 195 -0.40 6.75 -15.19
CA VAL A 195 -0.90 6.43 -13.84
C VAL A 195 -1.93 5.29 -13.89
N SER A 196 -2.85 5.34 -14.85
CA SER A 196 -3.84 4.28 -15.07
C SER A 196 -3.17 2.93 -15.42
N ILE A 197 -2.16 2.93 -16.29
CA ILE A 197 -1.37 1.74 -16.62
C ILE A 197 -0.71 1.17 -15.36
N MET A 198 -0.03 2.00 -14.56
CA MET A 198 0.60 1.54 -13.31
C MET A 198 -0.41 0.88 -12.35
N GLN A 199 -1.61 1.47 -12.20
CA GLN A 199 -2.69 0.93 -11.38
C GLN A 199 -3.20 -0.42 -11.91
N GLU A 200 -3.34 -0.58 -13.24
CA GLU A 200 -3.80 -1.82 -13.86
C GLU A 200 -2.88 -3.00 -13.58
N PHE A 201 -1.57 -2.77 -13.57
CA PHE A 201 -0.51 -3.74 -13.23
C PHE A 201 -0.30 -3.92 -11.72
N GLY A 202 -1.19 -3.35 -10.89
CA GLY A 202 -1.29 -3.62 -9.45
C GLY A 202 -0.34 -2.79 -8.60
N GLU A 203 0.26 -1.72 -9.13
CA GLU A 203 0.97 -0.72 -8.32
C GLU A 203 -0.04 0.20 -7.62
N VAL A 204 0.35 0.74 -6.46
CA VAL A 204 -0.41 1.81 -5.79
C VAL A 204 0.29 3.12 -6.06
N VAL A 205 -0.38 4.03 -6.77
CA VAL A 205 0.25 5.26 -7.25
C VAL A 205 -0.06 6.41 -6.31
N CYS A 206 1.00 7.00 -5.76
CA CYS A 206 0.90 8.23 -4.97
C CYS A 206 1.47 9.41 -5.77
N CYS A 207 0.61 10.33 -6.19
CA CYS A 207 0.99 11.51 -6.95
C CYS A 207 1.27 12.70 -6.03
N ILE A 208 2.41 13.36 -6.25
CA ILE A 208 2.82 14.56 -5.53
C ILE A 208 2.98 15.68 -6.55
N GLY A 209 2.25 16.77 -6.37
CA GLY A 209 2.25 17.87 -7.35
C GLY A 209 1.97 19.23 -6.72
N SER A 210 2.27 20.29 -7.46
CA SER A 210 1.98 21.67 -7.04
C SER A 210 0.47 21.91 -6.94
N SER A 211 0.05 22.55 -5.86
CA SER A 211 -1.34 22.95 -5.60
C SER A 211 -1.80 24.14 -6.43
N GLN A 212 -0.89 24.86 -7.08
CA GLN A 212 -1.21 26.02 -7.93
C GLN A 212 -1.34 25.67 -9.42
N ASN A 213 -1.01 24.45 -9.81
CA ASN A 213 -1.09 24.02 -11.20
C ASN A 213 -2.39 23.25 -11.45
N ILE A 214 -3.33 23.88 -12.18
CA ILE A 214 -4.64 23.28 -12.49
C ILE A 214 -4.52 21.96 -13.24
N SER A 215 -3.50 21.82 -14.07
CA SER A 215 -3.26 20.63 -14.89
C SER A 215 -2.86 19.39 -14.08
N ASN A 216 -2.55 19.56 -12.78
CA ASN A 216 -2.33 18.45 -11.85
C ASN A 216 -3.64 17.91 -11.27
N THR A 217 -4.75 18.65 -11.35
CA THR A 217 -6.04 18.28 -10.74
C THR A 217 -6.56 16.95 -11.29
N GLU A 218 -6.46 16.74 -12.60
CA GLU A 218 -6.88 15.49 -13.25
C GLU A 218 -6.06 14.30 -12.75
N ILE A 219 -4.74 14.49 -12.63
CA ILE A 219 -3.80 13.47 -12.14
C ILE A 219 -4.10 13.12 -10.68
N PHE A 220 -4.42 14.14 -9.87
CA PHE A 220 -4.79 13.93 -8.47
C PHE A 220 -6.07 13.10 -8.30
N LEU A 221 -7.05 13.27 -9.20
CA LEU A 221 -8.28 12.46 -9.21
C LEU A 221 -8.05 11.04 -9.71
N GLN A 222 -7.13 10.85 -10.65
CA GLN A 222 -6.80 9.53 -11.20
C GLN A 222 -5.97 8.67 -10.22
N SER A 223 -5.07 9.29 -9.45
CA SER A 223 -4.16 8.59 -8.53
C SER A 223 -4.86 7.97 -7.31
N ASP A 224 -4.30 6.90 -6.74
CA ASP A 224 -4.86 6.28 -5.53
C ASP A 224 -4.70 7.17 -4.29
N ILE A 225 -3.60 7.92 -4.24
CA ILE A 225 -3.29 8.88 -3.18
C ILE A 225 -2.68 10.13 -3.80
N SER A 226 -3.34 11.26 -3.63
CA SER A 226 -2.89 12.56 -4.14
C SER A 226 -2.42 13.47 -3.01
N ILE A 227 -1.26 14.09 -3.19
CA ILE A 227 -0.63 15.01 -2.24
C ILE A 227 -0.36 16.33 -2.94
N ALA A 228 -1.03 17.38 -2.47
CA ALA A 228 -0.79 18.74 -2.93
C ALA A 228 0.36 19.39 -2.14
N LEU A 229 1.32 19.96 -2.85
CA LEU A 229 2.41 20.78 -2.32
C LEU A 229 2.18 22.25 -2.62
N ASP A 230 2.34 23.09 -1.61
CA ASP A 230 2.29 24.54 -1.79
C ASP A 230 3.64 25.03 -2.31
N PRO A 231 3.70 25.68 -3.50
CA PRO A 231 4.96 26.14 -4.06
C PRO A 231 5.51 27.34 -3.28
N LEU A 232 6.82 27.56 -3.40
CA LEU A 232 7.45 28.79 -2.90
C LEU A 232 6.87 29.98 -3.65
N GLU A 233 6.36 30.94 -2.91
CA GLU A 233 6.07 32.25 -3.49
C GLU A 233 7.40 32.91 -3.89
N PRO A 234 7.50 33.45 -5.11
CA PRO A 234 8.69 34.19 -5.52
C PRO A 234 8.84 35.42 -4.63
N SER A 235 9.86 35.42 -3.78
CA SER A 235 10.13 36.46 -2.78
C SER A 235 10.41 37.85 -3.37
N PHE A 236 10.61 37.97 -4.69
CA PHE A 236 10.98 39.21 -5.38
C PHE A 236 9.92 39.79 -6.34
N CYS A 237 8.75 39.16 -6.49
CA CYS A 237 7.66 39.70 -7.32
C CYS A 237 6.70 40.63 -6.56
N ARG A 238 7.04 41.08 -5.36
CA ARG A 238 6.33 42.19 -4.69
C ARG A 238 6.85 43.52 -5.23
N ARG A 239 6.55 43.84 -6.50
CA ARG A 239 6.61 45.23 -6.96
C ARG A 239 5.51 45.98 -6.20
N LEU A 240 5.89 46.69 -5.13
CA LEU A 240 5.17 47.91 -4.81
C LEU A 240 5.19 48.76 -6.09
N PRO A 241 4.04 49.17 -6.64
CA PRO A 241 4.05 50.18 -7.68
C PRO A 241 4.68 51.42 -7.07
N PHE A 242 5.83 51.84 -7.59
CA PHE A 242 6.24 53.22 -7.44
C PHE A 242 5.15 54.05 -8.15
N GLU A 243 4.38 54.76 -7.33
CA GLU A 243 3.51 55.89 -7.70
C GLU A 243 2.38 55.61 -8.71
N ALA A 244 1.24 55.17 -8.19
CA ALA A 244 -0.07 55.63 -8.68
C ALA A 244 -0.98 55.86 -7.46
N PRO A 245 -1.29 57.12 -7.07
CA PRO A 245 -2.25 57.37 -6.01
C PRO A 245 -3.65 57.06 -6.54
N ASN A 246 -4.40 56.23 -5.80
CA ASN A 246 -5.85 55.99 -5.92
C ASN A 246 -6.34 54.73 -6.66
N LEU A 247 -5.66 53.58 -6.54
CA LEU A 247 -6.39 52.30 -6.55
C LEU A 247 -5.94 51.44 -5.35
N HIS A 248 -6.67 51.57 -4.24
CA HIS A 248 -6.61 50.62 -3.13
C HIS A 248 -7.26 49.29 -3.57
N LEU A 249 -6.55 48.49 -4.36
CA LEU A 249 -6.75 47.05 -4.36
C LEU A 249 -5.93 46.51 -3.19
N ASN A 250 -6.63 46.11 -2.14
CA ASN A 250 -6.00 45.64 -0.91
C ASN A 250 -5.06 44.47 -1.24
N ALA A 251 -3.79 44.57 -0.86
CA ALA A 251 -2.81 43.51 -1.04
C ALA A 251 -3.22 42.18 -0.36
N SER A 252 -4.17 42.23 0.58
CA SER A 252 -4.83 41.05 1.19
C SER A 252 -5.70 40.25 0.22
N ASP A 253 -6.26 40.89 -0.81
CA ASP A 253 -7.24 40.25 -1.70
C ASP A 253 -6.53 39.39 -2.77
N SER A 254 -5.31 39.75 -3.16
CA SER A 254 -4.46 38.97 -4.07
C SER A 254 -3.87 37.71 -3.40
N GLU A 255 -3.42 37.83 -2.14
CA GLU A 255 -3.08 36.67 -1.30
C GLU A 255 -4.30 35.75 -1.10
N GLY A 256 -5.49 36.33 -0.95
CA GLY A 256 -6.76 35.60 -0.89
C GLY A 256 -7.07 34.83 -2.17
N LEU A 257 -6.84 35.41 -3.36
CA LEU A 257 -7.17 34.78 -4.64
C LEU A 257 -6.24 33.62 -5.00
N ILE A 258 -4.92 33.76 -4.77
CA ILE A 258 -3.95 32.66 -5.00
C ILE A 258 -4.21 31.52 -4.00
N LYS A 259 -4.52 31.87 -2.75
CA LYS A 259 -4.92 30.89 -1.74
C LYS A 259 -6.23 30.21 -2.08
N LEU A 260 -7.22 30.93 -2.59
CA LEU A 260 -8.49 30.36 -3.05
C LEU A 260 -8.29 29.43 -4.25
N SER A 261 -7.57 29.88 -5.28
CA SER A 261 -7.25 29.09 -6.48
C SER A 261 -6.54 27.78 -6.10
N SER A 262 -5.54 27.87 -5.23
CA SER A 262 -4.86 26.67 -4.75
C SER A 262 -5.74 25.80 -3.86
N THR A 263 -6.66 26.37 -3.06
CA THR A 263 -7.63 25.59 -2.27
C THR A 263 -8.61 24.83 -3.19
N ILE A 264 -9.03 25.44 -4.31
CA ILE A 264 -9.89 24.78 -5.30
C ILE A 264 -9.15 23.62 -5.97
N CYS A 265 -7.92 23.84 -6.43
CA CYS A 265 -7.11 22.77 -7.04
C CYS A 265 -6.78 21.65 -6.04
N ARG A 266 -6.69 21.97 -4.74
CA ARG A 266 -6.49 21.00 -3.65
C ARG A 266 -7.70 20.15 -3.33
N LEU A 267 -8.92 20.51 -3.77
CA LEU A 267 -10.13 19.75 -3.42
C LEU A 267 -10.07 18.30 -3.93
N ALA A 268 -9.35 18.07 -5.02
CA ALA A 268 -9.08 16.74 -5.59
C ALA A 268 -8.05 15.92 -4.79
N CYS A 269 -7.34 16.54 -3.84
CA CYS A 269 -6.23 15.90 -3.13
C CYS A 269 -6.66 15.25 -1.82
N THR A 270 -6.02 14.12 -1.49
CA THR A 270 -6.24 13.42 -0.21
C THR A 270 -5.52 14.11 0.95
N LEU A 271 -4.30 14.61 0.68
CA LEU A 271 -3.42 15.22 1.69
C LEU A 271 -2.86 16.54 1.18
N GLN A 272 -2.65 17.46 2.11
CA GLN A 272 -1.95 18.72 1.87
C GLN A 272 -0.66 18.74 2.68
N LEU A 273 0.44 19.08 2.02
CA LEU A 273 1.72 19.29 2.67
C LEU A 273 2.23 20.71 2.41
N ASN A 274 2.59 21.37 3.51
CA ASN A 274 3.35 22.60 3.43
C ASN A 274 4.82 22.26 3.22
N GLN A 275 5.54 23.10 2.49
CA GLN A 275 6.91 22.80 2.07
C GLN A 275 7.93 22.59 3.21
N HIS A 276 7.67 23.16 4.40
CA HIS A 276 8.52 23.00 5.57
C HIS A 276 8.43 21.59 6.20
N ASP A 277 7.52 20.76 5.71
CA ASP A 277 7.12 19.50 6.32
C ASP A 277 7.53 18.26 5.50
N ASN A 278 8.55 18.32 4.63
CA ASN A 278 8.99 17.14 3.84
C ASN A 278 9.33 15.91 4.71
N ASN A 279 9.87 16.12 5.91
CA ASN A 279 10.11 15.05 6.90
C ASN A 279 8.83 14.44 7.48
N THR A 280 7.69 15.13 7.37
CA THR A 280 6.38 14.62 7.80
C THR A 280 5.87 13.54 6.87
N LEU A 281 6.17 13.59 5.56
CA LEU A 281 5.71 12.56 4.61
C LEU A 281 6.28 11.18 4.98
N ILE A 282 7.59 11.10 5.25
CA ILE A 282 8.22 9.84 5.67
C ILE A 282 7.63 9.34 7.00
N ARG A 283 7.38 10.25 7.96
CA ARG A 283 6.74 9.90 9.24
C ARG A 283 5.29 9.43 9.05
N LEU A 284 4.55 10.05 8.14
CA LEU A 284 3.19 9.69 7.79
C LEU A 284 3.15 8.29 7.16
N ILE A 285 4.04 8.02 6.19
CA ILE A 285 4.20 6.70 5.58
C ILE A 285 4.54 5.65 6.65
N LYS A 286 5.47 5.95 7.56
CA LYS A 286 5.81 5.06 8.68
C LYS A 286 4.60 4.74 9.54
N GLN A 287 3.81 5.76 9.90
CA GLN A 287 2.62 5.58 10.71
C GLN A 287 1.53 4.80 9.96
N ALA A 288 1.31 5.10 8.68
CA ALA A 288 0.34 4.40 7.83
C ALA A 288 0.69 2.92 7.65
N ARG A 289 1.96 2.59 7.44
CA ARG A 289 2.44 1.20 7.38
C ARG A 289 2.23 0.50 8.72
N HIS A 290 2.52 1.18 9.83
CA HIS A 290 2.32 0.64 11.16
C HIS A 290 0.84 0.32 11.45
N THR A 291 -0.07 1.26 11.18
CA THR A 291 -1.51 1.10 11.40
C THR A 291 -2.09 0.04 10.47
N THR A 292 -1.75 0.04 9.18
CA THR A 292 -2.21 -0.95 8.20
C THR A 292 -1.77 -2.36 8.59
N ALA A 293 -0.51 -2.54 8.97
CA ALA A 293 -0.02 -3.83 9.46
C ALA A 293 -0.70 -4.24 10.78
N GLY A 294 -1.09 -3.29 11.62
CA GLY A 294 -1.86 -3.51 12.82
C GLY A 294 -3.30 -3.97 12.52
N ILE A 295 -4.02 -3.24 11.66
CA ILE A 295 -5.40 -3.53 11.24
C ILE A 295 -5.46 -4.93 10.61
N ARG A 296 -4.51 -5.27 9.72
CA ARG A 296 -4.45 -6.61 9.13
C ARG A 296 -4.29 -7.71 10.18
N LYS A 297 -3.49 -7.49 11.22
CA LYS A 297 -3.32 -8.48 12.32
C LYS A 297 -4.58 -8.59 13.17
N CYS A 298 -5.20 -7.46 13.50
CA CYS A 298 -6.47 -7.37 14.21
C CYS A 298 -7.55 -8.15 13.46
N PHE A 299 -7.76 -7.83 12.17
CA PHE A 299 -8.74 -8.49 11.32
C PHE A 299 -8.50 -10.00 11.21
N LEU A 300 -7.25 -10.43 10.98
CA LEU A 300 -6.93 -11.86 10.90
C LEU A 300 -7.21 -12.61 12.19
N PHE A 301 -6.96 -11.99 13.35
CA PHE A 301 -7.29 -12.59 14.65
C PHE A 301 -8.81 -12.66 14.86
N LEU A 302 -9.52 -11.57 14.58
CA LEU A 302 -10.98 -11.53 14.67
C LEU A 302 -11.60 -12.62 13.78
N LEU A 303 -11.17 -12.70 12.52
CA LEU A 303 -11.63 -13.73 11.58
C LEU A 303 -11.39 -15.15 12.11
N GLN A 304 -10.21 -15.42 12.69
CA GLN A 304 -9.91 -16.73 13.27
C GLN A 304 -10.81 -17.06 14.47
N CYS A 305 -11.09 -16.11 15.35
CA CYS A 305 -12.01 -16.32 16.47
C CYS A 305 -13.45 -16.57 16.00
N GLN A 306 -13.93 -15.83 14.98
CA GLN A 306 -15.28 -16.06 14.42
C GLN A 306 -15.38 -17.43 13.73
N LEU A 307 -14.37 -17.79 12.92
CA LEU A 307 -14.32 -19.11 12.28
C LEU A 307 -14.26 -20.24 13.31
N PHE A 308 -13.61 -20.02 14.45
CA PHE A 308 -13.55 -21.00 15.54
C PHE A 308 -14.94 -21.25 16.17
N LEU A 309 -15.74 -20.20 16.41
CA LEU A 309 -17.12 -20.37 16.89
C LEU A 309 -17.97 -21.19 15.92
N VAL A 310 -17.88 -20.87 14.63
CA VAL A 310 -18.59 -21.59 13.57
C VAL A 310 -18.13 -23.05 13.52
N LEU A 311 -16.82 -23.29 13.58
CA LEU A 311 -16.27 -24.65 13.60
C LEU A 311 -16.77 -25.46 14.79
N LEU A 312 -16.83 -24.85 15.99
CA LEU A 312 -17.31 -25.52 17.21
C LEU A 312 -18.78 -25.93 17.07
N GLN A 313 -19.64 -25.06 16.53
CA GLN A 313 -21.06 -25.35 16.32
C GLN A 313 -21.30 -26.38 15.21
N ILE A 314 -20.55 -26.32 14.10
CA ILE A 314 -20.64 -27.31 13.02
C ILE A 314 -20.19 -28.69 13.51
N LEU A 315 -19.08 -28.75 14.26
CA LEU A 315 -18.63 -30.03 14.82
C LEU A 315 -19.61 -30.58 15.86
N ALA A 316 -20.24 -29.72 16.67
CA ALA A 316 -21.30 -30.13 17.59
C ALA A 316 -22.50 -30.74 16.86
N SER A 317 -22.95 -30.10 15.76
CA SER A 317 -24.09 -30.59 14.98
C SER A 317 -23.79 -31.89 14.22
N VAL A 318 -22.57 -32.06 13.71
CA VAL A 318 -22.10 -33.33 13.12
C VAL A 318 -22.12 -34.45 14.16
N CYS A 319 -21.74 -34.13 15.40
CA CYS A 319 -21.77 -35.06 16.53
C CYS A 319 -23.15 -35.13 17.21
N GLN A 320 -24.20 -34.54 16.63
CA GLN A 320 -25.59 -34.54 17.16
C GLN A 320 -25.73 -34.07 18.61
N LEU A 321 -24.78 -33.29 19.13
CA LEU A 321 -24.84 -32.74 20.48
C LEU A 321 -25.80 -31.55 20.52
N PRO A 322 -26.41 -31.26 21.70
CA PRO A 322 -27.05 -29.97 21.95
C PRO A 322 -26.09 -28.82 21.64
N SER A 323 -26.63 -27.65 21.30
CA SER A 323 -25.81 -26.48 20.99
C SER A 323 -24.88 -26.15 22.16
N PRO A 324 -23.53 -26.14 21.97
CA PRO A 324 -22.58 -25.96 23.07
C PRO A 324 -22.51 -24.51 23.58
N LEU A 325 -23.06 -23.57 22.82
CA LEU A 325 -23.13 -22.15 23.16
C LEU A 325 -24.56 -21.67 22.99
N ASP A 326 -25.05 -20.90 23.95
CA ASP A 326 -26.32 -20.19 23.83
C ASP A 326 -26.21 -18.97 22.90
N THR A 327 -27.33 -18.54 22.34
CA THR A 327 -27.47 -17.35 21.50
C THR A 327 -26.90 -16.08 22.17
N SER A 328 -27.14 -15.91 23.47
CA SER A 328 -26.63 -14.77 24.24
C SER A 328 -25.10 -14.77 24.33
N ASP A 329 -24.50 -15.95 24.52
CA ASP A 329 -23.05 -16.12 24.63
C ASP A 329 -22.37 -15.98 23.27
N VAL A 330 -22.98 -16.51 22.20
CA VAL A 330 -22.48 -16.33 20.84
C VAL A 330 -22.43 -14.84 20.48
N LEU A 331 -23.52 -14.11 20.73
CA LEU A 331 -23.59 -12.68 20.45
C LEU A 331 -22.58 -11.89 21.29
N SER A 332 -22.42 -12.25 22.56
CA SER A 332 -21.47 -11.59 23.47
C SER A 332 -20.02 -11.84 23.02
N LEU A 333 -19.67 -13.08 22.68
CA LEU A 333 -18.35 -13.47 22.17
C LEU A 333 -18.03 -12.80 20.84
N SER A 334 -18.98 -12.83 19.90
CA SER A 334 -18.78 -12.31 18.54
C SER A 334 -18.71 -10.78 18.50
N SER A 335 -19.54 -10.09 19.28
CA SER A 335 -19.77 -8.64 19.13
C SER A 335 -19.00 -7.80 20.15
N PHE A 336 -18.70 -8.34 21.33
CA PHE A 336 -18.00 -7.59 22.39
C PHE A 336 -16.60 -8.15 22.65
N TYR A 337 -16.49 -9.42 23.05
CA TYR A 337 -15.21 -9.97 23.53
C TYR A 337 -14.15 -10.03 22.43
N PHE A 338 -14.44 -10.64 21.28
CA PHE A 338 -13.44 -10.80 20.21
C PHE A 338 -13.06 -9.48 19.53
N PRO A 339 -13.99 -8.57 19.20
CA PRO A 339 -13.63 -7.25 18.68
C PRO A 339 -12.75 -6.47 19.65
N LEU A 340 -13.10 -6.44 20.94
CA LEU A 340 -12.33 -5.73 21.96
C LEU A 340 -10.89 -6.29 22.08
N LEU A 341 -10.74 -7.61 22.13
CA LEU A 341 -9.43 -8.27 22.14
C LEU A 341 -8.64 -7.99 20.86
N SER A 342 -9.29 -8.00 19.70
CA SER A 342 -8.64 -7.74 18.42
C SER A 342 -8.12 -6.31 18.29
N VAL A 343 -8.90 -5.31 18.70
CA VAL A 343 -8.53 -3.89 18.65
C VAL A 343 -7.37 -3.59 19.59
N SER A 344 -7.29 -4.28 20.73
CA SER A 344 -6.17 -4.12 21.69
C SER A 344 -4.78 -4.43 21.10
N LEU A 345 -4.73 -5.22 20.01
CA LEU A 345 -3.49 -5.56 19.30
C LEU A 345 -2.91 -4.36 18.52
N LEU A 346 -3.67 -3.29 18.32
CA LEU A 346 -3.25 -2.10 17.58
C LEU A 346 -2.33 -1.17 18.39
N GLY A 347 -2.43 -1.20 19.72
CA GLY A 347 -1.73 -0.28 20.65
C GLY A 347 -0.22 -0.48 20.82
N LYS A 348 0.43 -1.24 19.93
CA LYS A 348 1.88 -1.46 19.98
C LYS A 348 2.65 -0.24 19.43
N PRO A 349 3.86 0.05 19.93
CA PRO A 349 4.68 1.12 19.38
C PRO A 349 5.16 0.81 17.95
N SER A 350 5.45 1.86 17.17
CA SER A 350 5.99 1.72 15.82
C SER A 350 7.43 1.21 15.85
N ASP A 351 7.69 0.16 15.06
CA ASP A 351 9.03 -0.41 14.89
C ASP A 351 9.72 0.30 13.71
N ASN A 352 11.01 0.62 13.86
CA ASN A 352 11.78 1.32 12.84
C ASN A 352 12.00 0.44 11.59
N SER A 353 12.04 -0.89 11.77
CA SER A 353 12.23 -1.85 10.68
C SER A 353 11.04 -1.94 9.71
N ILE A 354 9.91 -1.29 10.01
CA ILE A 354 8.70 -1.32 9.16
C ILE A 354 8.92 -0.62 7.81
N MET A 355 9.84 0.35 7.76
CA MET A 355 10.15 1.07 6.53
C MET A 355 10.90 0.19 5.53
N GLU A 356 11.79 -0.67 5.99
CA GLU A 356 12.59 -1.57 5.12
C GLU A 356 11.79 -2.72 4.51
N VAL A 357 10.52 -2.88 4.90
CA VAL A 357 9.68 -3.96 4.40
C VAL A 357 9.08 -3.54 3.04
N PRO A 358 9.33 -4.29 1.96
CA PRO A 358 8.73 -3.99 0.66
C PRO A 358 7.21 -4.12 0.72
N THR A 359 6.52 -3.19 0.08
CA THR A 359 5.08 -3.30 -0.15
C THR A 359 4.83 -4.23 -1.32
N GLY A 360 3.88 -5.16 -1.17
CA GLY A 360 3.51 -6.05 -2.27
C GLY A 360 2.53 -5.36 -3.21
N LYS A 361 2.49 -5.81 -4.47
CA LYS A 361 1.47 -5.39 -5.45
C LYS A 361 0.06 -5.71 -4.95
N ASN A 362 -0.91 -4.89 -5.35
CA ASN A 362 -2.32 -5.15 -5.12
C ASN A 362 -2.77 -6.36 -5.94
N LEU A 363 -3.14 -7.43 -5.24
CA LEU A 363 -3.67 -8.63 -5.87
C LEU A 363 -5.19 -8.50 -6.00
N ARG A 364 -5.70 -8.53 -7.23
CA ARG A 364 -7.15 -8.55 -7.51
C ARG A 364 -7.85 -9.77 -6.89
N SER A 365 -7.13 -10.87 -6.67
CA SER A 365 -7.66 -12.07 -6.02
C SER A 365 -6.66 -12.70 -5.05
N LEU A 366 -7.18 -13.28 -3.97
CA LEU A 366 -6.38 -14.05 -3.01
C LEU A 366 -5.91 -15.35 -3.67
N PRO A 367 -4.59 -15.60 -3.78
CA PRO A 367 -4.10 -16.82 -4.43
C PRO A 367 -4.54 -18.06 -3.65
N LYS A 368 -5.09 -19.06 -4.37
CA LYS A 368 -5.61 -20.31 -3.79
C LYS A 368 -4.59 -21.03 -2.88
N LYS A 369 -3.29 -20.93 -3.19
CA LYS A 369 -2.19 -21.47 -2.36
C LYS A 369 -2.14 -20.85 -0.97
N THR A 370 -2.32 -19.53 -0.87
CA THR A 370 -2.34 -18.79 0.40
C THR A 370 -3.59 -19.14 1.20
N LEU A 371 -4.75 -19.23 0.54
CA LEU A 371 -5.99 -19.64 1.20
C LEU A 371 -5.90 -21.06 1.78
N ARG A 372 -5.39 -22.02 1.00
CA ARG A 372 -5.18 -23.40 1.47
C ARG A 372 -4.23 -23.46 2.65
N SER A 373 -3.13 -22.70 2.60
CA SER A 373 -2.16 -22.63 3.70
C SER A 373 -2.77 -22.01 4.96
N PHE A 374 -3.62 -20.98 4.80
CA PHE A 374 -4.36 -20.37 5.90
C PHE A 374 -5.36 -21.35 6.53
N LEU A 375 -6.16 -22.06 5.71
CA LEU A 375 -7.11 -23.07 6.18
C LEU A 375 -6.42 -24.22 6.93
N LEU A 376 -5.31 -24.75 6.38
CA LEU A 376 -4.54 -25.81 7.03
C LEU A 376 -3.99 -25.35 8.40
N CYS A 377 -3.42 -24.15 8.46
CA CYS A 377 -2.92 -23.58 9.70
C CYS A 377 -4.05 -23.33 10.71
N PHE A 378 -5.20 -22.84 10.24
CA PHE A 378 -6.39 -22.63 11.07
C PHE A 378 -6.90 -23.95 11.68
N LEU A 379 -7.07 -25.00 10.86
CA LEU A 379 -7.52 -26.31 11.32
C LEU A 379 -6.54 -26.94 12.31
N LEU A 380 -5.23 -26.82 12.08
CA LEU A 380 -4.21 -27.31 13.02
C LEU A 380 -4.24 -26.57 14.37
N LYS A 381 -4.51 -25.25 14.36
CA LYS A 381 -4.57 -24.43 15.59
C LYS A 381 -5.85 -24.66 16.39
N TYR A 382 -6.98 -24.63 15.71
CA TYR A 382 -8.29 -24.53 16.35
C TYR A 382 -9.12 -25.81 16.26
N GLY A 383 -8.80 -26.71 15.33
CA GLY A 383 -9.52 -27.99 15.19
C GLY A 383 -9.34 -28.89 16.40
N LEU A 384 -8.11 -29.06 16.88
CA LEU A 384 -7.85 -29.84 18.10
C LEU A 384 -8.54 -29.22 19.32
N SER A 385 -8.50 -27.89 19.48
CA SER A 385 -9.21 -27.19 20.57
C SER A 385 -10.72 -27.36 20.49
N ALA A 386 -11.31 -27.33 19.29
CA ALA A 386 -12.73 -27.58 19.11
C ALA A 386 -13.12 -29.00 19.55
N CYS A 387 -12.35 -30.01 19.15
CA CYS A 387 -12.57 -31.38 19.60
C CYS A 387 -12.49 -31.51 21.12
N VAL A 388 -11.45 -30.92 21.75
CA VAL A 388 -11.29 -30.96 23.22
C VAL A 388 -12.48 -30.30 23.92
N PHE A 389 -12.94 -29.13 23.47
CA PHE A 389 -14.10 -28.47 24.09
C PHE A 389 -15.40 -29.23 23.88
N LEU A 390 -15.59 -29.91 22.75
CA LEU A 390 -16.72 -30.81 22.55
C LEU A 390 -16.65 -32.03 23.46
N THR A 391 -15.45 -32.59 23.68
CA THR A 391 -15.29 -33.67 24.66
C THR A 391 -15.58 -33.19 26.09
N CYS A 392 -15.12 -31.99 26.47
CA CYS A 392 -15.50 -31.37 27.74
C CYS A 392 -17.02 -31.21 27.87
N PHE A 393 -17.67 -30.71 26.83
CA PHE A 393 -19.13 -30.53 26.82
C PHE A 393 -19.89 -31.85 26.92
N GLY A 394 -19.46 -32.88 26.18
CA GLY A 394 -20.02 -34.23 26.27
C GLY A 394 -19.85 -34.85 27.66
N LEU A 395 -18.67 -34.68 28.29
CA LEU A 395 -18.42 -35.14 29.66
C LEU A 395 -19.28 -34.41 30.69
N LEU A 396 -19.52 -33.10 30.51
CA LEU A 396 -20.44 -32.33 31.35
C LEU A 396 -21.87 -32.86 31.27
N LEU A 397 -22.38 -33.04 30.05
CA LEU A 397 -23.71 -33.58 29.83
C LEU A 397 -23.84 -35.01 30.36
N HIS A 398 -22.79 -35.84 30.20
CA HIS A 398 -22.76 -37.19 30.73
C HIS A 398 -22.81 -37.22 32.26
N SER A 399 -22.02 -36.37 32.93
CA SER A 399 -22.05 -36.27 34.41
C SER A 399 -23.41 -35.81 34.91
N PHE A 400 -23.97 -34.76 34.31
CA PHE A 400 -25.31 -34.28 34.68
C PHE A 400 -26.38 -35.34 34.42
N CYS A 401 -26.23 -36.16 33.37
CA CYS A 401 -27.13 -37.29 33.13
C CYS A 401 -27.06 -38.34 34.25
N LEU A 402 -25.85 -38.72 34.68
CA LEU A 402 -25.65 -39.68 35.77
C LEU A 402 -26.19 -39.18 37.12
N ASP A 403 -26.06 -37.88 37.38
CA ASP A 403 -26.62 -37.25 38.59
C ASP A 403 -28.17 -37.21 38.57
N ILE A 404 -28.77 -37.23 37.38
CA ILE A 404 -30.24 -37.26 37.23
C ILE A 404 -30.78 -38.70 37.33
N ASN A 405 -30.10 -39.67 36.70
CA ASN A 405 -30.55 -41.06 36.57
C ASN A 405 -29.65 -42.01 37.39
N HIS A 406 -29.71 -41.90 38.73
CA HIS A 406 -28.91 -42.73 39.64
C HIS A 406 -29.18 -44.25 39.54
N GLU A 407 -30.27 -44.69 38.90
CA GLU A 407 -30.70 -46.10 38.89
C GLU A 407 -30.42 -46.84 37.56
N ASP A 408 -30.18 -46.14 36.43
CA ASP A 408 -29.97 -46.74 35.10
C ASP A 408 -28.76 -46.14 34.37
N GLU A 409 -27.54 -46.63 34.67
CA GLU A 409 -26.29 -46.19 34.02
C GLU A 409 -26.29 -46.42 32.48
N GLU A 410 -27.07 -47.39 31.99
CA GLU A 410 -27.18 -47.72 30.56
C GLU A 410 -27.88 -46.62 29.73
N LEU A 411 -28.72 -45.77 30.35
CA LEU A 411 -29.38 -44.65 29.66
C LEU A 411 -28.42 -43.48 29.35
N CYS A 412 -27.34 -43.34 30.10
CA CYS A 412 -26.43 -42.20 30.00
C CYS A 412 -25.19 -42.47 29.13
N HIS A 413 -25.21 -43.47 28.24
CA HIS A 413 -24.04 -43.77 27.39
C HIS A 413 -23.60 -42.56 26.54
N PRO A 414 -22.29 -42.30 26.39
CA PRO A 414 -21.79 -41.20 25.55
C PRO A 414 -22.21 -41.35 24.08
N ALA A 415 -22.54 -42.56 23.63
CA ALA A 415 -23.10 -42.85 22.31
C ALA A 415 -24.63 -42.66 22.24
N ALA A 416 -25.35 -42.62 23.37
CA ALA A 416 -26.79 -42.35 23.39
C ALA A 416 -27.10 -40.91 22.91
N LEU A 417 -26.16 -39.98 23.08
CA LEU A 417 -26.20 -38.62 22.50
C LEU A 417 -26.13 -38.60 20.96
N LEU A 418 -25.67 -39.69 20.33
CA LEU A 418 -25.61 -39.87 18.87
C LEU A 418 -26.78 -40.72 18.33
N MET A 419 -27.69 -41.18 19.20
CA MET A 419 -28.82 -42.02 18.82
C MET A 419 -30.12 -41.23 18.85
N ASN A 420 -30.83 -41.22 17.72
CA ASN A 420 -32.08 -40.50 17.51
C ASN A 420 -33.28 -41.23 18.16
N SER A 421 -33.28 -41.38 19.49
CA SER A 421 -34.44 -41.93 20.19
C SER A 421 -34.83 -41.07 21.39
N THR A 422 -36.09 -40.66 21.41
CA THR A 422 -36.75 -39.92 22.50
C THR A 422 -36.86 -40.72 23.80
N VAL A 423 -36.39 -41.96 23.83
CA VAL A 423 -36.46 -42.90 24.96
C VAL A 423 -35.15 -42.93 25.76
N TRP A 424 -34.02 -42.55 25.15
CA TRP A 424 -32.68 -42.72 25.75
C TRP A 424 -31.89 -41.41 25.93
N SER A 425 -32.41 -40.25 25.52
CA SER A 425 -31.76 -38.95 25.74
C SER A 425 -32.56 -38.08 26.71
N PRO A 426 -31.94 -37.50 27.78
CA PRO A 426 -32.62 -36.56 28.67
C PRO A 426 -33.19 -35.35 27.92
N ASP A 427 -34.36 -34.84 28.34
CA ASP A 427 -34.94 -33.61 27.79
C ASP A 427 -34.17 -32.38 28.31
N TRP A 428 -33.09 -32.04 27.61
CA TRP A 428 -32.21 -30.91 27.91
C TRP A 428 -32.86 -29.55 27.68
N TYR A 429 -33.88 -29.45 26.82
CA TYR A 429 -34.54 -28.17 26.49
C TYR A 429 -35.76 -27.89 27.37
N GLY A 430 -36.36 -28.91 27.99
CA GLY A 430 -37.44 -28.78 28.96
C GLY A 430 -36.94 -28.85 30.41
N ARG A 431 -37.13 -30.01 31.04
CA ARG A 431 -36.98 -30.21 32.49
C ARG A 431 -35.54 -30.02 33.00
N HIS A 432 -34.52 -30.20 32.15
CA HIS A 432 -33.10 -30.11 32.51
C HIS A 432 -32.37 -28.90 31.90
N SER A 433 -33.12 -27.88 31.48
CA SER A 433 -32.59 -26.64 30.88
C SER A 433 -31.57 -25.90 31.73
N ASN A 434 -31.67 -25.96 33.06
CA ASN A 434 -30.69 -25.35 33.98
C ASN A 434 -29.30 -25.99 33.86
N GLY A 435 -29.22 -27.32 33.76
CA GLY A 435 -27.95 -28.05 33.62
C GLY A 435 -27.31 -27.79 32.25
N LEU A 436 -28.12 -27.76 31.19
CA LEU A 436 -27.65 -27.42 29.85
C LEU A 436 -27.08 -26.00 29.80
N CYS A 437 -27.78 -25.02 30.37
CA CYS A 437 -27.31 -23.64 30.31
C CYS A 437 -26.09 -23.41 31.23
N LEU A 438 -25.98 -24.10 32.37
CA LEU A 438 -24.73 -24.13 33.16
C LEU A 438 -23.56 -24.69 32.32
N ALA A 439 -23.75 -25.81 31.62
CA ALA A 439 -22.74 -26.37 30.73
C ALA A 439 -22.34 -25.40 29.60
N GLN A 440 -23.31 -24.71 29.00
CA GLN A 440 -23.07 -23.69 27.98
C GLN A 440 -22.25 -22.51 28.51
N LYS A 441 -22.55 -22.01 29.72
CA LYS A 441 -21.76 -20.93 30.36
C LYS A 441 -20.32 -21.37 30.66
N VAL A 442 -20.10 -22.61 31.09
CA VAL A 442 -18.74 -23.16 31.31
C VAL A 442 -17.97 -23.26 29.99
N ILE A 443 -18.58 -23.77 28.92
CA ILE A 443 -17.94 -23.84 27.61
C ILE A 443 -17.68 -22.45 27.03
N ALA A 444 -18.61 -21.51 27.17
CA ALA A 444 -18.42 -20.12 26.75
C ALA A 444 -17.21 -19.48 27.45
N PHE A 445 -17.03 -19.74 28.75
CA PHE A 445 -15.85 -19.30 29.50
C PHE A 445 -14.55 -19.95 28.99
N LEU A 446 -14.53 -21.26 28.74
CA LEU A 446 -13.35 -21.95 28.19
C LEU A 446 -12.99 -21.45 26.78
N VAL A 447 -13.99 -21.16 25.95
CA VAL A 447 -13.80 -20.55 24.62
C VAL A 447 -13.23 -19.13 24.72
N LEU A 448 -13.73 -18.32 25.67
CA LEU A 448 -13.17 -17.01 25.95
C LEU A 448 -11.71 -17.12 26.39
N LEU A 449 -11.40 -18.00 27.35
CA LEU A 449 -10.05 -18.26 27.84
C LEU A 449 -9.11 -18.68 26.70
N ASN A 450 -9.56 -19.56 25.81
CA ASN A 450 -8.84 -19.98 24.61
C ASN A 450 -8.53 -18.82 23.67
N ALA A 451 -9.47 -17.89 23.48
CA ALA A 451 -9.25 -16.68 22.70
C ALA A 451 -8.22 -15.75 23.38
N MET A 452 -8.24 -15.63 24.71
CA MET A 452 -7.23 -14.88 25.48
C MET A 452 -5.84 -15.47 25.29
N CYS A 453 -5.68 -16.78 25.49
CA CYS A 453 -4.41 -17.49 25.30
C CYS A 453 -3.92 -17.41 23.86
N SER A 454 -4.81 -17.55 22.89
CA SER A 454 -4.47 -17.39 21.46
C SER A 454 -4.03 -15.95 21.14
N SER A 455 -4.64 -14.94 21.76
CA SER A 455 -4.30 -13.54 21.54
C SER A 455 -2.84 -13.21 21.91
N VAL A 456 -2.27 -13.91 22.90
CA VAL A 456 -0.85 -13.79 23.31
C VAL A 456 0.09 -13.98 22.12
N SER A 457 -0.17 -15.00 21.30
CA SER A 457 0.63 -15.32 20.12
C SER A 457 0.51 -14.24 19.03
N HIS A 458 -0.61 -13.53 19.00
CA HIS A 458 -0.94 -12.50 18.00
C HIS A 458 -0.42 -11.10 18.35
N VAL A 459 -0.18 -10.79 19.64
CA VAL A 459 0.43 -9.51 20.08
C VAL A 459 1.70 -9.20 19.30
N HIS A 460 2.62 -10.16 19.26
CA HIS A 460 3.83 -10.10 18.45
C HIS A 460 3.81 -11.17 17.36
N ARG A 461 3.00 -11.00 16.31
CA ARG A 461 2.99 -11.96 15.18
C ARG A 461 4.34 -12.14 14.47
N SER A 462 5.17 -11.10 14.44
CA SER A 462 6.41 -11.10 13.66
C SER A 462 7.62 -11.66 14.42
N ALA A 463 7.50 -11.90 15.73
CA ALA A 463 8.60 -12.34 16.58
C ALA A 463 8.12 -13.40 17.57
N PRO A 464 8.98 -14.37 17.92
CA PRO A 464 8.58 -15.38 18.88
C PRO A 464 8.42 -14.81 20.30
N ILE A 465 7.63 -15.50 21.13
CA ILE A 465 7.27 -15.04 22.49
C ILE A 465 8.50 -14.89 23.40
N TRP A 466 9.52 -15.73 23.23
CA TRP A 466 10.77 -15.64 24.02
C TRP A 466 11.66 -14.44 23.63
N LYS A 467 11.47 -13.87 22.44
CA LYS A 467 12.23 -12.69 22.01
C LYS A 467 11.57 -11.40 22.49
N LEU A 468 10.25 -11.35 22.46
CA LEU A 468 9.45 -10.17 22.80
C LEU A 468 8.26 -10.58 23.67
N SER A 469 8.26 -10.08 24.90
CA SER A 469 7.20 -10.37 25.85
C SER A 469 5.87 -9.70 25.42
N PRO A 470 4.73 -10.41 25.47
CA PRO A 470 3.41 -9.87 25.13
C PRO A 470 2.99 -8.74 26.08
N LEU A 471 3.52 -8.72 27.30
CA LEU A 471 3.26 -7.70 28.32
C LEU A 471 3.78 -6.30 27.97
N SER A 472 4.57 -6.18 26.90
CA SER A 472 5.03 -4.88 26.41
C SER A 472 3.87 -4.01 25.93
N ASN A 473 2.79 -4.61 25.39
CA ASN A 473 1.62 -3.87 24.94
C ASN A 473 0.67 -3.57 26.11
N ARG A 474 0.75 -2.36 26.64
CA ARG A 474 -0.08 -1.88 27.77
C ARG A 474 -1.58 -1.94 27.47
N CYS A 475 -1.99 -1.63 26.23
CA CYS A 475 -3.39 -1.66 25.81
C CYS A 475 -3.95 -3.08 25.86
N TRP A 476 -3.20 -4.06 25.36
CA TRP A 476 -3.60 -5.47 25.42
C TRP A 476 -3.70 -5.99 26.87
N CYS A 477 -2.73 -5.67 27.73
CA CYS A 477 -2.78 -6.03 29.15
C CYS A 477 -4.03 -5.47 29.85
N ALA A 478 -4.37 -4.20 29.61
CA ALA A 478 -5.54 -3.57 30.19
C ALA A 478 -6.84 -4.24 29.71
N ILE A 479 -6.96 -4.49 28.41
CA ILE A 479 -8.13 -5.15 27.83
C ILE A 479 -8.29 -6.59 28.34
N ILE A 480 -7.19 -7.32 28.55
CA ILE A 480 -7.27 -8.67 29.11
C ILE A 480 -7.91 -8.67 30.51
N CYS A 481 -7.48 -7.75 31.37
CA CYS A 481 -8.08 -7.58 32.69
C CYS A 481 -9.55 -7.17 32.60
N ILE A 482 -9.88 -6.22 31.72
CA ILE A 482 -11.26 -5.74 31.52
C ILE A 482 -12.18 -6.88 31.04
N VAL A 483 -11.74 -7.67 30.06
CA VAL A 483 -12.52 -8.80 29.54
C VAL A 483 -12.77 -9.85 30.62
N PHE A 484 -11.76 -10.15 31.44
CA PHE A 484 -11.91 -11.11 32.54
C PHE A 484 -12.88 -10.59 33.61
N LEU A 485 -12.73 -9.33 34.04
CA LEU A 485 -13.63 -8.68 35.00
C LEU A 485 -15.07 -8.60 34.48
N PHE A 486 -15.24 -8.24 33.20
CA PHE A 486 -16.54 -8.17 32.57
C PHE A 486 -17.20 -9.56 32.51
N ASN A 487 -16.46 -10.59 32.13
CA ASN A 487 -16.99 -11.96 32.13
C ASN A 487 -17.38 -12.42 33.54
N ALA A 488 -16.57 -12.12 34.57
CA ALA A 488 -16.91 -12.41 35.96
C ALA A 488 -18.19 -11.67 36.41
N SER A 489 -18.34 -10.40 36.00
CA SER A 489 -19.55 -9.61 36.30
C SER A 489 -20.80 -10.16 35.60
N MET A 490 -20.67 -10.61 34.35
CA MET A 490 -21.77 -11.23 33.59
C MET A 490 -22.18 -12.58 34.20
N ALA A 491 -21.20 -13.39 34.61
CA ALA A 491 -21.46 -14.64 35.33
C ALA A 491 -22.19 -14.37 36.66
N MET A 492 -21.75 -13.38 37.42
CA MET A 492 -22.39 -12.99 38.67
C MET A 492 -23.82 -12.46 38.46
N ALA A 493 -24.03 -11.60 37.46
CA ALA A 493 -25.36 -11.11 37.11
C ALA A 493 -26.29 -12.26 36.67
N SER A 494 -25.79 -13.21 35.88
CA SER A 494 -26.57 -14.38 35.47
C SER A 494 -26.96 -15.27 36.66
N HIS A 495 -26.06 -15.43 37.64
CA HIS A 495 -26.36 -16.14 38.87
C HIS A 495 -27.44 -15.43 39.70
N PHE A 496 -27.37 -14.10 39.83
CA PHE A 496 -28.38 -13.32 40.55
C PHE A 496 -29.76 -13.35 39.87
N LEU A 497 -29.80 -13.22 38.54
CA LEU A 497 -31.05 -13.25 37.77
C LEU A 497 -31.74 -14.62 37.81
N TRP A 498 -30.98 -15.72 37.88
CA TRP A 498 -31.54 -17.07 37.95
C TRP A 498 -31.92 -17.54 39.35
N HIS A 499 -31.36 -16.93 40.41
CA HIS A 499 -31.69 -17.30 41.78
C HIS A 499 -33.16 -16.98 42.15
N GLU A 500 -33.88 -16.19 41.34
CA GLU A 500 -35.31 -15.85 41.57
C GLU A 500 -36.33 -16.80 40.90
N SER A 501 -35.93 -17.80 40.12
CA SER A 501 -36.89 -18.69 39.45
C SER A 501 -37.04 -20.06 40.12
N ASN A 502 -38.23 -20.29 40.69
CA ASN A 502 -38.71 -21.53 41.29
C ASN A 502 -38.71 -22.73 40.30
N LEU A 503 -37.61 -23.50 40.21
CA LEU A 503 -37.61 -24.85 39.61
C LEU A 503 -36.90 -25.86 40.53
N SER A 504 -37.40 -27.10 40.55
CA SER A 504 -37.16 -28.11 41.58
C SER A 504 -35.75 -28.74 41.64
N TYR A 505 -34.86 -28.44 40.68
CA TYR A 505 -33.47 -28.91 40.67
C TYR A 505 -32.53 -27.77 40.22
N SER A 506 -31.66 -27.33 41.11
CA SER A 506 -30.64 -26.31 40.84
C SER A 506 -29.26 -26.98 40.77
N PHE A 507 -28.67 -27.02 39.59
CA PHE A 507 -27.25 -27.41 39.44
C PHE A 507 -26.37 -26.22 39.84
N SER A 508 -25.41 -26.47 40.71
CA SER A 508 -24.43 -25.50 41.20
C SER A 508 -23.09 -25.68 40.48
N ILE A 509 -22.20 -24.68 40.58
CA ILE A 509 -20.86 -24.77 39.98
C ILE A 509 -19.99 -25.89 40.58
N SER A 510 -20.36 -26.38 41.76
CA SER A 510 -19.69 -27.50 42.44
C SER A 510 -20.00 -28.85 41.81
N ASP A 511 -21.10 -28.95 41.06
CA ASP A 511 -21.55 -30.18 40.39
C ASP A 511 -20.82 -30.38 39.05
N VAL A 512 -19.98 -29.41 38.66
CA VAL A 512 -19.16 -29.49 37.46
C VAL A 512 -17.98 -30.45 37.71
N PRO A 513 -17.79 -31.50 36.90
CA PRO A 513 -16.68 -32.44 37.06
C PRO A 513 -15.33 -31.73 37.03
N MET A 514 -14.48 -32.04 38.01
CA MET A 514 -13.11 -31.54 38.06
C MET A 514 -12.33 -31.89 36.80
N VAL A 515 -12.62 -33.03 36.18
CA VAL A 515 -12.02 -33.47 34.91
C VAL A 515 -12.21 -32.43 33.80
N THR A 516 -13.37 -31.77 33.73
CA THR A 516 -13.65 -30.76 32.71
C THR A 516 -12.81 -29.50 32.89
N TRP A 517 -12.66 -29.04 34.14
CA TRP A 517 -11.80 -27.90 34.47
C TRP A 517 -10.33 -28.20 34.18
N LEU A 518 -9.86 -29.38 34.62
CA LEU A 518 -8.48 -29.81 34.38
C LEU A 518 -8.23 -29.92 32.87
N LEU A 519 -9.08 -30.63 32.13
CA LEU A 519 -8.92 -30.80 30.68
C LEU A 519 -8.95 -29.46 29.94
N GLY A 520 -9.93 -28.59 30.22
CA GLY A 520 -10.08 -27.29 29.55
C GLY A 520 -8.97 -26.30 29.85
N ILE A 521 -8.50 -26.23 31.11
CA ILE A 521 -7.43 -25.32 31.53
C ILE A 521 -6.06 -25.86 31.12
N PHE A 522 -5.76 -27.15 31.35
CA PHE A 522 -4.48 -27.72 30.94
C PHE A 522 -4.31 -27.74 29.43
N TRP A 523 -5.38 -27.87 28.65
CA TRP A 523 -5.32 -27.77 27.19
C TRP A 523 -4.75 -26.44 26.68
N GLN A 524 -4.87 -25.36 27.45
CA GLN A 524 -4.28 -24.06 27.07
C GLN A 524 -2.75 -24.12 26.96
N ILE A 525 -2.08 -25.02 27.68
CA ILE A 525 -0.62 -25.16 27.67
C ILE A 525 -0.15 -25.74 26.32
N PRO A 526 -0.58 -26.94 25.88
CA PRO A 526 -0.28 -27.46 24.54
C PRO A 526 -0.65 -26.49 23.42
N LEU A 527 -1.77 -25.79 23.54
CA LEU A 527 -2.22 -24.83 22.55
C LEU A 527 -1.19 -23.71 22.32
N ILE A 528 -0.59 -23.16 23.38
CA ILE A 528 0.44 -22.12 23.25
C ILE A 528 1.66 -22.66 22.48
N PHE A 529 2.08 -23.90 22.75
CA PHE A 529 3.19 -24.54 22.02
C PHE A 529 2.86 -24.77 20.54
N ILE A 530 1.66 -25.27 20.23
CA ILE A 530 1.19 -25.47 18.84
C ILE A 530 1.13 -24.13 18.11
N ASN A 531 0.56 -23.11 18.74
CA ASN A 531 0.45 -21.76 18.18
C ASN A 531 1.82 -21.16 17.88
N GLU A 532 2.77 -21.29 18.80
CA GLU A 532 4.12 -20.77 18.64
C GLU A 532 4.93 -21.55 17.60
N GLY A 533 4.78 -22.87 17.53
CA GLY A 533 5.41 -23.71 16.50
C GLY A 533 4.93 -23.36 15.08
N LEU A 534 3.61 -23.20 14.89
CA LEU A 534 3.06 -22.77 13.60
C LEU A 534 3.44 -21.32 13.27
N LYS A 535 3.47 -20.44 14.27
CA LYS A 535 3.93 -19.06 14.11
C LYS A 535 5.39 -18.99 13.69
N LEU A 536 6.28 -19.82 14.25
CA LEU A 536 7.68 -19.89 13.81
C LEU A 536 7.81 -20.29 12.34
N HIS A 537 7.03 -21.28 11.89
CA HIS A 537 6.99 -21.68 10.50
C HIS A 537 6.52 -20.53 9.60
N GLU A 538 5.44 -19.84 9.98
CA GLU A 538 4.93 -18.66 9.26
C GLU A 538 5.97 -17.54 9.18
N ILE A 539 6.69 -17.25 10.28
CA ILE A 539 7.74 -16.22 10.33
C ILE A 539 8.86 -16.57 9.36
N ARG A 540 9.35 -17.83 9.34
CA ARG A 540 10.40 -18.27 8.42
C ARG A 540 9.98 -18.10 6.96
N MET A 541 8.75 -18.48 6.62
CA MET A 541 8.22 -18.32 5.27
C MET A 541 8.08 -16.85 4.89
N ARG A 542 7.60 -15.99 5.81
CA ARG A 542 7.50 -14.55 5.60
C ARG A 542 8.86 -13.90 5.36
N VAL A 543 9.87 -14.22 6.16
CA VAL A 543 11.23 -13.65 6.00
C VAL A 543 11.81 -14.01 4.64
N ARG A 544 11.64 -15.26 4.18
CA ARG A 544 12.07 -15.67 2.84
C ARG A 544 11.35 -14.90 1.74
N TYR A 545 10.04 -14.72 1.89
CA TYR A 545 9.24 -13.97 0.94
C TYR A 545 9.65 -12.49 0.88
N GLN A 546 9.84 -11.85 2.05
CA GLN A 546 10.31 -10.46 2.13
C GLN A 546 11.69 -10.27 1.51
N LYS A 547 12.62 -11.20 1.75
CA LYS A 547 13.95 -11.16 1.10
C LYS A 547 13.85 -11.23 -0.43
N ARG A 548 12.98 -12.09 -0.96
CA ARG A 548 12.75 -12.18 -2.42
C ARG A 548 12.16 -10.90 -2.99
N GLN A 549 11.17 -10.32 -2.32
CA GLN A 549 10.58 -9.05 -2.76
C GLN A 549 11.57 -7.90 -2.68
N LYS A 550 12.40 -7.84 -1.63
CA LYS A 550 13.45 -6.84 -1.52
C LYS A 550 14.48 -7.00 -2.63
N LEU A 551 14.89 -8.22 -2.96
CA LEU A 551 15.76 -8.47 -4.11
C LEU A 551 15.11 -8.02 -5.42
N GLN A 552 13.82 -8.26 -5.64
CA GLN A 552 13.10 -7.77 -6.83
C GLN A 552 12.96 -6.24 -6.89
N PHE A 553 12.94 -5.58 -5.73
CA PHE A 553 12.95 -4.13 -5.65
C PHE A 553 14.36 -3.59 -5.99
N ASP A 554 15.39 -4.18 -5.37
CA ASP A 554 16.79 -3.80 -5.50
C ASP A 554 17.39 -4.18 -6.87
N THR A 555 16.78 -5.11 -7.62
CA THR A 555 17.17 -5.40 -9.01
C THR A 555 16.86 -4.20 -9.89
N LYS A 556 17.91 -3.46 -10.23
CA LYS A 556 17.88 -2.33 -11.15
C LYS A 556 17.88 -2.80 -12.60
N LEU A 557 17.46 -1.92 -13.50
CA LEU A 557 17.50 -2.18 -14.94
C LEU A 557 18.91 -2.60 -15.36
N GLY A 558 19.01 -3.70 -16.12
CA GLY A 558 20.30 -4.26 -16.59
C GLY A 558 20.98 -5.27 -15.65
N MET A 559 20.50 -5.49 -14.42
CA MET A 559 21.10 -6.48 -13.50
C MET A 559 20.55 -7.90 -13.64
N ASN A 560 19.35 -8.05 -14.22
CA ASN A 560 18.73 -9.32 -14.56
C ASN A 560 17.79 -9.07 -15.75
N SER A 561 18.22 -9.36 -16.97
CA SER A 561 17.27 -9.60 -18.06
C SER A 561 16.70 -11.02 -17.86
N PRO A 562 15.38 -11.24 -17.90
CA PRO A 562 14.90 -12.56 -18.28
C PRO A 562 15.43 -12.82 -19.70
N PHE A 563 16.23 -13.86 -19.86
CA PHE A 563 16.57 -14.40 -21.17
C PHE A 563 15.36 -15.10 -21.78
#